data_AF-A0A9D8HRN4-F1
#
_entry.id   AF-A0A9D8HRN4-F1
#
_cell.length_a   1.000
_cell.length_b   1.000
_cell.length_c   1.000
_cell.angle_alpha   90.00
_cell.angle_beta   90.00
_cell.angle_gamma   90.00
#
_symmetry.space_group_name_H-M   'P 1'
#
loop_
_entity.id
_entity.type
_entity.pdbx_description
1 polymer ?
#
loop_
_entity_poly.entity_id
_entity_poly.type
_entity_poly.pdbx_seq_one_letter_code
_entity_poly.pdbx_strand_id
1 'polypeptide(L)'
;MNQKNIDALIPVAVNYLSKDKKNKVVENGKVVEKEYSSYLDSFGPTILQTGMMKALTVYGRKEGDAKRYVIDNLVKQVLLSGKVLDEKYKDKDNYLIDIYFEEIERKNFLERLEFEDRILEGIVACKLALQLFKIVKKEEAR
;
A
#
# COMPACT_ATOMS: atom_id res chain seq x y z
N MET A 1 -15.12 0.67 5.73
CA MET A 1 -14.11 1.75 5.75
C MET A 1 -14.56 2.97 6.54
N ASN A 2 -13.67 3.52 7.35
CA ASN A 2 -13.90 4.66 8.23
C ASN A 2 -13.06 5.88 7.81
N GLN A 3 -13.71 7.03 7.56
CA GLN A 3 -13.02 8.23 7.11
C GLN A 3 -11.96 8.74 8.10
N LYS A 4 -12.23 8.68 9.41
CA LYS A 4 -11.29 9.16 10.45
C LYS A 4 -9.97 8.39 10.41
N ASN A 5 -10.06 7.11 10.10
CA ASN A 5 -8.90 6.23 9.99
C ASN A 5 -8.04 6.59 8.77
N ILE A 6 -8.69 6.87 7.64
CA ILE A 6 -8.03 7.30 6.41
C ILE A 6 -7.32 8.63 6.66
N ASP A 7 -8.02 9.61 7.25
CA ASP A 7 -7.47 10.93 7.55
C ASP A 7 -6.26 10.86 8.48
N ALA A 8 -6.24 9.91 9.42
CA ALA A 8 -5.09 9.65 10.30
C ALA A 8 -3.92 8.99 9.57
N LEU A 9 -4.18 8.14 8.56
CA LEU A 9 -3.15 7.44 7.79
C LEU A 9 -2.53 8.29 6.67
N ILE A 10 -3.25 9.26 6.12
CA ILE A 10 -2.72 10.18 5.10
C ILE A 10 -1.39 10.84 5.53
N PRO A 11 -1.28 11.53 6.68
CA PRO A 11 -0.01 12.16 7.08
C PRO A 11 1.11 11.14 7.33
N VAL A 12 0.76 9.92 7.75
CA VAL A 12 1.73 8.82 7.89
C VAL A 12 2.28 8.42 6.52
N ALA A 13 1.40 8.26 5.53
CA ALA A 13 1.78 7.94 4.15
C ALA A 13 2.62 9.05 3.51
N VAL A 14 2.25 10.31 3.70
CA VAL A 14 3.03 11.47 3.21
C VAL A 14 4.42 11.49 3.83
N ASN A 15 4.54 11.30 5.14
CA ASN A 15 5.83 11.25 5.83
C ASN A 15 6.69 10.07 5.36
N TYR A 16 6.09 8.92 5.07
CA TYR A 16 6.82 7.78 4.51
C TYR A 16 7.33 8.07 3.09
N LEU A 17 6.47 8.59 2.20
CA LEU A 17 6.81 8.94 0.82
C LEU A 17 7.82 10.09 0.72
N SER A 18 7.84 11.01 1.68
CA SER A 18 8.80 12.13 1.72
C SER A 18 10.21 11.70 2.14
N LYS A 19 10.39 10.47 2.62
CA LYS A 19 11.71 9.94 2.99
C LYS A 19 12.34 9.26 1.78
N ASP A 20 12.99 10.06 0.92
CA ASP A 20 13.58 9.64 -0.36
C ASP A 20 14.42 8.36 -0.28
N LYS A 21 15.20 8.16 0.80
CA LYS A 21 16.07 6.97 0.94
C LYS A 21 15.35 5.69 1.40
N LYS A 22 14.08 5.78 1.78
CA LYS A 22 13.33 4.66 2.38
C LYS A 22 12.22 4.10 1.49
N ASN A 23 11.82 4.81 0.44
CA ASN A 23 10.73 4.39 -0.43
C ASN A 23 11.18 4.39 -1.89
N LYS A 24 10.67 3.45 -2.69
CA LYS A 24 11.01 3.32 -4.12
C LYS A 24 10.03 4.06 -5.03
N VAL A 25 9.11 4.85 -4.46
CA VAL A 25 7.95 5.40 -5.18
C VAL A 25 8.15 6.88 -5.49
N VAL A 26 8.76 7.62 -4.56
CA VAL A 26 9.03 9.05 -4.64
C VAL A 26 10.51 9.31 -4.38
N GLU A 27 11.12 10.11 -5.23
CA GLU A 27 12.49 10.59 -5.09
C GLU A 27 12.52 12.09 -5.41
N ASN A 28 13.13 12.91 -4.55
CA ASN A 28 13.20 14.37 -4.69
C ASN A 28 11.80 15.02 -4.88
N GLY A 29 10.81 14.50 -4.15
CA GLY A 29 9.42 14.99 -4.22
C GLY A 29 8.69 14.67 -5.53
N LYS A 30 9.23 13.77 -6.33
CA LYS A 30 8.70 13.34 -7.63
C LYS A 30 8.41 11.86 -7.64
N VAL A 31 7.26 11.45 -8.18
CA VAL A 31 6.95 10.03 -8.39
C VAL A 31 7.87 9.49 -9.48
N VAL A 32 8.65 8.46 -9.14
CA VAL A 32 9.75 7.99 -10.01
C VAL A 32 9.26 7.23 -11.25
N GLU A 33 8.13 6.54 -11.14
CA GLU A 33 7.49 5.81 -12.23
C GLU A 33 5.98 6.10 -12.22
N LYS A 34 5.44 6.56 -13.36
CA LYS A 34 4.02 6.91 -13.50
C LYS A 34 3.13 5.69 -13.24
N GLU A 35 3.62 4.50 -13.57
CA GLU A 35 2.96 3.22 -13.39
C GLU A 35 2.57 2.96 -11.93
N TYR A 36 3.31 3.51 -10.94
CA TYR A 36 2.97 3.39 -9.52
C TYR A 36 1.65 4.06 -9.16
N SER A 37 1.35 5.22 -9.74
CA SER A 37 0.02 5.85 -9.58
C SER A 37 -1.06 4.94 -10.17
N SER A 38 -0.85 4.41 -11.38
CA SER A 38 -1.81 3.53 -12.04
C SER A 38 -2.07 2.24 -11.26
N TYR A 39 -1.04 1.64 -10.68
CA TYR A 39 -1.18 0.47 -9.82
C TYR A 39 -1.99 0.81 -8.58
N LEU A 40 -1.70 1.91 -7.90
CA LEU A 40 -2.43 2.32 -6.71
C LEU A 40 -3.89 2.70 -7.02
N ASP A 41 -4.14 3.33 -8.17
CA ASP A 41 -5.48 3.65 -8.68
C ASP A 41 -6.31 2.40 -8.98
N SER A 42 -5.67 1.33 -9.46
CA SER A 42 -6.34 0.07 -9.81
C SER A 42 -6.45 -0.91 -8.64
N PHE A 43 -5.75 -0.69 -7.52
CA PHE A 43 -5.73 -1.62 -6.39
C PHE A 43 -7.13 -1.79 -5.77
N GLY A 44 -7.80 -0.69 -5.42
CA GLY A 44 -9.17 -0.71 -4.87
C GLY A 44 -10.17 -1.41 -5.81
N PRO A 45 -10.27 -1.02 -7.10
CA PRO A 45 -11.11 -1.73 -8.07
C PRO A 45 -10.79 -3.23 -8.20
N THR A 46 -9.51 -3.62 -8.12
CA THR A 46 -9.10 -5.03 -8.18
C THR A 46 -9.64 -5.80 -6.96
N ILE A 47 -9.59 -5.21 -5.76
CA ILE A 47 -10.16 -5.82 -4.55
C ILE A 47 -11.67 -5.98 -4.67
N LEU A 48 -12.38 -4.96 -5.16
CA LEU A 48 -13.83 -5.03 -5.34
C LEU A 48 -14.24 -6.13 -6.33
N GLN A 49 -13.48 -6.31 -7.41
CA GLN A 49 -13.80 -7.31 -8.44
C GLN A 49 -13.41 -8.73 -8.07
N THR A 50 -12.28 -8.91 -7.38
CA THR A 50 -11.66 -10.24 -7.19
C THR A 50 -11.61 -10.72 -5.74
N GLY A 51 -11.92 -9.84 -4.78
CA GLY A 51 -11.77 -10.06 -3.35
C GLY A 51 -10.35 -9.78 -2.85
N MET A 52 -10.22 -9.54 -1.54
CA MET A 52 -8.95 -9.13 -0.89
C MET A 52 -7.81 -10.10 -1.18
N MET A 53 -8.00 -11.40 -0.91
CA MET A 53 -6.95 -12.42 -1.03
C MET A 53 -6.35 -12.50 -2.45
N LYS A 54 -7.21 -12.50 -3.48
CA LYS A 54 -6.73 -12.57 -4.88
C LYS A 54 -6.02 -11.29 -5.28
N ALA A 55 -6.56 -10.13 -4.89
CA ALA A 55 -5.93 -8.84 -5.18
C ALA A 55 -4.54 -8.73 -4.50
N LEU A 56 -4.43 -9.07 -3.21
CA LEU A 56 -3.13 -9.07 -2.52
C LEU A 56 -2.14 -10.04 -3.16
N THR A 57 -2.59 -11.20 -3.65
CA THR A 57 -1.73 -12.13 -4.41
C THR A 57 -1.18 -11.50 -5.69
N VAL A 58 -2.02 -10.77 -6.42
CA VAL A 58 -1.63 -10.08 -7.67
C VAL A 58 -0.62 -8.95 -7.42
N TYR A 59 -0.69 -8.29 -6.26
CA TYR A 59 0.19 -7.18 -5.91
C TYR A 59 1.47 -7.64 -5.20
N GLY A 60 1.40 -8.65 -4.34
CA GLY A 60 2.53 -9.14 -3.55
C GLY A 60 3.53 -9.98 -4.34
N ARG A 61 3.19 -10.48 -5.53
CA ARG A 61 4.13 -11.30 -6.31
C ARG A 61 4.99 -10.48 -7.26
N LYS A 62 6.30 -10.79 -7.26
CA LYS A 62 7.23 -10.37 -8.33
C LYS A 62 7.04 -11.28 -9.54
N GLU A 63 5.96 -11.08 -10.28
CA GLU A 63 5.68 -11.81 -11.52
C GLU A 63 5.94 -10.89 -12.73
N GLY A 64 6.90 -11.29 -13.58
CA GLY A 64 7.29 -10.53 -14.77
C GLY A 64 7.90 -9.16 -14.46
N ASP A 65 7.74 -8.22 -15.41
CA ASP A 65 8.27 -6.86 -15.30
C ASP A 65 7.39 -5.91 -14.46
N ALA A 66 6.20 -6.37 -14.04
CA ALA A 66 5.26 -5.55 -13.31
C ALA A 66 5.72 -5.32 -11.86
N LYS A 67 5.89 -4.04 -11.48
CA LYS A 67 6.40 -3.65 -10.15
C LYS A 67 5.29 -3.40 -9.11
N ARG A 68 4.18 -4.14 -9.19
CA ARG A 68 3.04 -3.99 -8.26
C ARG A 68 3.42 -4.22 -6.79
N TYR A 69 4.41 -5.08 -6.55
CA TYR A 69 4.98 -5.35 -5.22
C TYR A 69 5.57 -4.11 -4.55
N VAL A 70 5.95 -3.08 -5.32
CA VAL A 70 6.39 -1.80 -4.76
C VAL A 70 5.23 -1.10 -4.06
N ILE A 71 4.03 -1.18 -4.62
CA ILE A 71 2.81 -0.63 -4.02
C ILE A 71 2.35 -1.47 -2.83
N ASP A 72 2.44 -2.80 -2.92
CA ASP A 72 2.20 -3.69 -1.78
C ASP A 72 3.07 -3.29 -0.58
N ASN A 73 4.38 -3.14 -0.82
CA ASN A 73 5.32 -2.74 0.23
C ASN A 73 5.05 -1.31 0.73
N LEU A 74 4.69 -0.35 -0.14
CA LEU A 74 4.29 0.99 0.30
C LEU A 74 3.13 0.91 1.30
N VAL A 75 2.06 0.20 0.95
CA VAL A 75 0.88 0.04 1.82
C VAL A 75 1.26 -0.65 3.12
N LYS A 76 2.03 -1.75 3.08
CA LYS A 76 2.55 -2.42 4.28
C LYS A 76 3.28 -1.46 5.22
N GLN A 77 4.19 -0.64 4.68
CA GLN A 77 5.02 0.26 5.48
C GLN A 77 4.21 1.41 6.10
N VAL A 78 3.18 1.88 5.39
CA VAL A 78 2.22 2.85 5.93
C VAL A 78 1.39 2.23 7.05
N LEU A 79 0.90 1.01 6.88
CA LEU A 79 0.12 0.30 7.90
C LEU A 79 0.96 -0.01 9.15
N LEU A 80 2.23 -0.39 9.00
CA LEU A 80 3.19 -0.54 10.10
C LEU A 80 3.41 0.80 10.83
N SER A 81 3.73 1.85 10.08
CA SER A 81 3.99 3.18 10.65
C SER A 81 2.76 3.77 11.35
N GLY A 82 1.56 3.43 10.86
CA GLY A 82 0.27 3.79 11.44
C GLY A 82 -0.18 2.88 12.59
N LYS A 83 0.65 1.93 13.02
CA LYS A 83 0.36 0.95 14.09
C LYS A 83 -0.89 0.10 13.82
N VAL A 84 -1.21 -0.11 12.55
CA VAL A 84 -2.27 -1.01 12.10
C VAL A 84 -1.76 -2.44 12.03
N LEU A 85 -0.53 -2.59 11.56
CA LEU A 85 0.21 -3.84 11.62
C LEU A 85 1.16 -3.83 12.82
N ASP A 86 1.33 -5.00 13.42
CA ASP A 86 2.27 -5.22 14.51
C ASP A 86 3.73 -5.10 14.00
N GLU A 87 4.62 -4.54 14.84
CA GLU A 87 6.05 -4.40 14.58
C GLU A 87 6.73 -5.75 14.26
N LYS A 88 6.16 -6.90 14.68
CA LYS A 88 6.66 -8.24 14.30
C LYS A 88 6.75 -8.45 12.78
N TYR A 89 6.07 -7.64 11.97
CA TYR A 89 6.07 -7.70 10.50
C TYR A 89 7.06 -6.76 9.83
N LYS A 90 7.79 -5.95 10.59
CA LYS A 90 8.69 -4.91 10.07
C LYS A 90 9.92 -5.48 9.39
N ASP A 91 10.57 -6.46 10.02
CA ASP A 91 11.82 -7.06 9.54
C ASP A 91 11.58 -8.34 8.72
N LYS A 92 10.32 -8.75 8.56
CA LYS A 92 9.96 -9.87 7.68
C LYS A 92 9.93 -9.38 6.23
N ASP A 93 10.61 -10.11 5.34
CA ASP A 93 10.49 -9.94 3.89
C ASP A 93 9.20 -10.62 3.39
N ASN A 94 8.07 -10.19 3.94
CA ASN A 94 6.74 -10.69 3.65
C ASN A 94 5.89 -9.62 2.96
N TYR A 95 4.98 -10.06 2.10
CA TYR A 95 4.01 -9.22 1.42
C TYR A 95 2.73 -9.13 2.24
N LEU A 96 1.82 -8.21 1.88
CA LEU A 96 0.54 -8.10 2.60
C LEU A 96 -0.28 -9.40 2.55
N ILE A 97 -0.15 -10.20 1.49
CA ILE A 97 -0.83 -11.50 1.41
C ILE A 97 -0.39 -12.48 2.51
N ASP A 98 0.91 -12.52 2.83
CA ASP A 98 1.45 -13.42 3.85
C ASP A 98 0.99 -12.98 5.24
N ILE A 99 1.00 -11.66 5.49
CA ILE A 99 0.48 -11.06 6.72
C ILE A 99 -1.01 -11.33 6.84
N TYR A 100 -1.75 -11.18 5.74
CA TYR A 100 -3.17 -11.42 5.68
C TYR A 100 -3.52 -12.86 6.07
N PHE A 101 -2.82 -13.86 5.52
CA PHE A 101 -3.01 -15.26 5.92
C PHE A 101 -2.74 -15.49 7.41
N GLU A 102 -1.62 -14.98 7.94
CA GLU A 102 -1.29 -15.14 9.38
C GLU A 102 -2.34 -14.50 10.29
N GLU A 103 -2.87 -13.34 9.93
CA GLU A 103 -3.85 -12.60 10.73
C GLU A 103 -5.25 -13.19 10.65
N ILE A 104 -5.73 -13.63 9.48
CA ILE A 104 -7.09 -14.20 9.37
C ILE A 104 -7.22 -15.53 10.10
N GLU A 105 -6.17 -16.35 10.17
CA GLU A 105 -6.19 -17.62 10.92
C GLU A 105 -6.51 -17.41 12.40
N ARG A 106 -6.11 -16.26 12.94
CA ARG A 106 -6.25 -15.90 14.36
C ARG A 106 -7.50 -15.08 14.66
N LYS A 107 -8.16 -14.55 13.64
CA LYS A 107 -9.30 -13.64 13.75
C LYS A 107 -10.62 -14.36 13.48
N ASN A 108 -11.65 -13.97 14.23
CA ASN A 108 -13.03 -14.33 13.91
C ASN A 108 -13.54 -13.55 12.68
N PHE A 109 -14.75 -13.87 12.21
CA PHE A 109 -15.30 -13.26 11.00
C PHE A 109 -15.37 -11.71 11.06
N LEU A 110 -15.81 -11.14 12.18
CA LEU A 110 -15.94 -9.69 12.30
C LEU A 110 -14.56 -9.01 12.32
N GLU A 111 -13.62 -9.56 13.08
CA GLU A 111 -12.24 -9.08 13.15
C GLU A 111 -11.52 -9.17 11.78
N ARG A 112 -11.85 -10.19 10.96
CA ARG A 112 -11.35 -10.31 9.59
C ARG A 112 -11.86 -9.16 8.71
N LEU A 113 -13.17 -8.89 8.76
CA LEU A 113 -13.76 -7.79 7.98
C LEU A 113 -13.18 -6.43 8.39
N GLU A 114 -13.01 -6.21 9.69
CA GLU A 114 -12.35 -5.01 10.20
C GLU A 114 -10.92 -4.91 9.67
N PHE A 115 -10.15 -6.00 9.71
CA PHE A 115 -8.79 -6.01 9.20
C PHE A 115 -8.70 -5.75 7.69
N GLU A 116 -9.62 -6.31 6.90
CA GLU A 116 -9.73 -6.01 5.46
C GLU A 116 -10.03 -4.52 5.22
N ASP A 117 -10.95 -3.95 5.99
CA ASP A 117 -11.27 -2.52 5.97
C ASP A 117 -10.02 -1.68 6.28
N ARG A 118 -9.22 -2.07 7.28
CA ARG A 118 -7.97 -1.39 7.62
C ARG A 118 -6.94 -1.40 6.48
N ILE A 119 -6.85 -2.51 5.73
CA ILE A 119 -5.98 -2.58 4.54
C ILE A 119 -6.48 -1.62 3.46
N LEU A 120 -7.79 -1.62 3.18
CA LEU A 120 -8.40 -0.70 2.22
C LEU A 120 -8.17 0.77 2.59
N GLU A 121 -8.33 1.12 3.87
CA GLU A 121 -8.04 2.46 4.38
C GLU A 121 -6.57 2.85 4.14
N GLY A 122 -5.62 1.93 4.32
CA GLY A 122 -4.22 2.14 4.00
C GLY A 122 -3.95 2.39 2.52
N ILE A 123 -4.62 1.62 1.64
CA ILE A 123 -4.53 1.81 0.18
C ILE A 123 -5.04 3.20 -0.22
N VAL A 124 -6.21 3.60 0.30
CA VAL A 124 -6.80 4.91 0.02
C VAL A 124 -5.90 6.04 0.55
N ALA A 125 -5.37 5.90 1.77
CA ALA A 125 -4.44 6.87 2.33
C ALA A 125 -3.18 7.03 1.48
N CYS A 126 -2.59 5.93 1.01
CA CYS A 126 -1.44 5.97 0.09
C CYS A 126 -1.80 6.68 -1.21
N LYS A 127 -2.99 6.41 -1.77
CA LYS A 127 -3.46 7.04 -3.02
C LYS A 127 -3.55 8.55 -2.88
N LEU A 128 -4.22 9.01 -1.82
CA LEU A 128 -4.38 10.44 -1.55
C LEU A 128 -3.03 11.11 -1.24
N ALA A 129 -2.14 10.44 -0.51
CA ALA A 129 -0.81 10.95 -0.23
C ALA A 129 0.03 11.10 -1.52
N LEU A 130 -0.04 10.14 -2.45
CA LEU A 130 0.73 10.17 -3.69
C LEU A 130 0.36 11.37 -4.58
N GLN A 131 -0.89 11.83 -4.53
CA GLN A 131 -1.37 13.00 -5.29
C GLN A 131 -0.70 14.32 -4.88
N LEU A 132 -0.07 14.37 -3.71
CA LEU A 132 0.66 15.56 -3.24
C LEU A 132 2.05 15.71 -3.88
N PHE A 133 2.52 14.69 -4.60
CA PHE A 133 3.83 14.69 -5.24
C PHE A 133 3.70 14.93 -6.75
N LYS A 134 4.74 15.53 -7.35
CA LYS A 134 4.73 15.78 -8.81
C LYS A 134 4.94 14.45 -9.55
N ILE A 135 4.04 14.14 -10.49
CA ILE A 135 4.21 12.98 -11.38
C ILE A 135 5.11 13.42 -12.54
N VAL A 136 6.29 12.81 -12.68
CA VAL A 136 7.19 13.09 -13.81
C VAL A 136 6.69 12.33 -15.03
N LYS A 137 6.53 13.02 -16.16
CA LYS A 137 6.34 12.33 -17.45
C LYS A 137 7.69 11.76 -17.87
N LYS A 138 7.70 10.52 -18.36
CA LYS A 138 8.89 9.75 -18.76
C LYS A 138 9.84 10.47 -19.75
N GLU A 139 9.39 11.55 -20.38
CA GLU A 139 10.15 12.39 -21.32
C GLU A 139 11.06 13.43 -20.65
N GLU A 140 10.82 13.80 -19.38
CA GLU A 140 11.59 14.83 -18.66
C GLU A 140 12.70 14.25 -17.74
N ALA A 141 12.90 12.94 -17.78
CA ALA A 141 13.86 12.22 -16.93
C ALA A 141 15.18 11.86 -17.65
N ARG A 142 15.49 12.54 -18.77
CA ARG A 142 16.74 12.37 -19.51
C ARG A 142 17.59 13.64 -19.44
#